data_AF-D0N8H9-F1
#
_entry.id   AF-D0N8H9-F1
#
_cell.length_a   1.000
_cell.length_b   1.000
_cell.length_c   1.000
_cell.angle_alpha   90.00
_cell.angle_beta   90.00
_cell.angle_gamma   90.00
#
_symmetry.space_group_name_H-M   'P 1'
#
loop_
_entity.id
_entity.type
_entity.pdbx_description
1 polymer ?
#
loop_
_entity_poly.entity_id
_entity_poly.type
_entity_poly.pdbx_seq_one_letter_code
_entity_poly.pdbx_strand_id
1 'polypeptide(L)'
;MTVNPEEFDDIFSLICQDSLEHFVLFDSWEVDVTEVFAVIIVYCNATMEEKVPFLFDLFDFDHSKMISQDELVLLMLCTTRGLCKVVGKPRPATDSLEALATDAFSRIDRDQNGKISLDELTEWIVHERTVMTYLAKFANTRVIYENQEHATAPQLGNTRSIFYCRR
;
A
#
# COMPACT_ATOMS: atom_id res chain seq x y z
N MET A 1 -8.06 -5.83 8.92
CA MET A 1 -8.76 -5.36 10.15
C MET A 1 -9.46 -4.07 9.77
N THR A 2 -10.79 -4.00 9.85
CA THR A 2 -11.50 -2.75 9.53
C THR A 2 -11.65 -1.86 10.76
N VAL A 3 -11.58 -0.55 10.56
CA VAL A 3 -11.76 0.45 11.61
C VAL A 3 -12.73 1.54 11.16
N ASN A 4 -13.46 2.09 12.12
CA ASN A 4 -14.34 3.24 11.93
C ASN A 4 -13.55 4.58 11.98
N PRO A 5 -14.16 5.74 11.71
CA PRO A 5 -13.45 7.02 11.70
C PRO A 5 -12.78 7.41 13.02
N GLU A 6 -13.39 7.12 14.17
CA GLU A 6 -12.83 7.44 15.50
C GLU A 6 -11.60 6.57 15.78
N GLU A 7 -11.72 5.26 15.54
CA GLU A 7 -10.61 4.30 15.68
C GLU A 7 -9.45 4.61 14.71
N PHE A 8 -9.77 5.05 13.50
CA PHE A 8 -8.77 5.49 12.53
C PHE A 8 -8.01 6.73 13.02
N ASP A 9 -8.72 7.71 13.58
CA ASP A 9 -8.09 8.90 14.14
C ASP A 9 -7.15 8.54 15.31
N ASP A 10 -7.59 7.65 16.21
CA ASP A 10 -6.75 7.17 17.32
C ASP A 10 -5.44 6.52 16.84
N ILE A 11 -5.49 5.77 15.74
CA ILE A 11 -4.31 5.09 15.17
C ILE A 11 -3.39 6.07 14.42
N PHE A 12 -3.97 6.97 13.61
CA PHE A 12 -3.22 7.73 12.61
C PHE A 12 -3.03 9.22 12.93
N SER A 13 -3.69 9.78 13.95
CA SER A 13 -3.56 11.20 14.35
C SER A 13 -2.11 11.61 14.69
N LEU A 14 -1.28 10.68 15.15
CA LEU A 14 0.13 10.92 15.44
C LEU A 14 1.00 11.00 14.18
N ILE A 15 0.57 10.37 13.09
CA ILE A 15 1.35 10.17 11.85
C ILE A 15 0.84 11.09 10.73
N CYS A 16 -0.47 11.38 10.72
CA CYS A 16 -1.16 12.18 9.71
C CYS A 16 -1.73 13.45 10.35
N GLN A 17 -1.51 14.60 9.70
CA GLN A 17 -2.01 15.88 10.19
C GLN A 17 -3.55 16.01 10.05
N ASP A 18 -4.15 15.30 9.10
CA ASP A 18 -5.59 15.28 8.82
C ASP A 18 -6.03 13.83 8.55
N SER A 19 -6.04 13.03 9.61
CA SER A 19 -6.39 11.59 9.60
C SER A 19 -7.78 11.33 9.00
N LEU A 20 -8.77 12.16 9.33
CA LEU A 20 -10.14 12.02 8.83
C LEU A 20 -10.25 12.35 7.34
N GLU A 21 -9.47 13.30 6.82
CA GLU A 21 -9.38 13.52 5.37
C GLU A 21 -8.83 12.27 4.67
N HIS A 22 -7.81 11.62 5.25
CA HIS A 22 -7.27 10.38 4.71
C HIS A 22 -8.23 9.20 4.83
N PHE A 23 -9.05 9.14 5.89
CA PHE A 23 -10.08 8.11 6.04
C PHE A 23 -10.99 8.10 4.81
N VAL A 24 -11.49 9.29 4.42
CA VAL A 24 -12.41 9.48 3.28
C VAL A 24 -11.78 9.09 1.94
N LEU A 25 -10.45 9.16 1.80
CA LEU A 25 -9.75 8.65 0.61
C LEU A 25 -9.85 7.13 0.49
N PHE A 26 -9.88 6.42 1.60
CA PHE A 26 -9.93 4.97 1.61
C PHE A 26 -11.35 4.42 1.59
N ASP A 27 -12.25 4.96 2.41
CA ASP A 27 -13.67 4.60 2.43
C ASP A 27 -14.52 5.63 3.20
N SER A 28 -15.84 5.49 3.15
CA SER A 28 -16.79 6.35 3.87
C SER A 28 -17.26 5.80 5.21
N TRP A 29 -17.07 4.49 5.46
CA TRP A 29 -17.63 3.82 6.64
C TRP A 29 -16.61 3.03 7.43
N GLU A 30 -15.86 2.16 6.74
CA GLU A 30 -14.86 1.29 7.33
C GLU A 30 -13.63 1.22 6.44
N VAL A 31 -12.45 1.37 7.04
CA VAL A 31 -11.17 1.32 6.32
C VAL A 31 -10.38 0.10 6.78
N ASP A 32 -9.86 -0.68 5.84
CA ASP A 32 -8.92 -1.76 6.16
C ASP A 32 -7.54 -1.18 6.47
N VAL A 33 -7.15 -1.29 7.74
CA VAL A 33 -5.88 -0.76 8.26
C VAL A 33 -4.67 -1.38 7.53
N THR A 34 -4.79 -2.62 7.07
CA THR A 34 -3.74 -3.30 6.30
C THR A 34 -3.52 -2.64 4.94
N GLU A 35 -4.59 -2.17 4.27
CA GLU A 35 -4.47 -1.40 3.02
C GLU A 35 -3.72 -0.08 3.27
N VAL A 36 -4.01 0.59 4.39
CA VAL A 36 -3.42 1.89 4.75
C VAL A 36 -1.93 1.73 5.04
N PHE A 37 -1.55 0.75 5.87
CA PHE A 37 -0.13 0.51 6.15
C PHE A 37 0.65 0.08 4.90
N ALA A 38 0.09 -0.78 4.05
CA ALA A 38 0.72 -1.17 2.79
C ALA A 38 1.01 0.06 1.91
N VAL A 39 0.05 0.99 1.81
CA VAL A 39 0.23 2.27 1.10
C VAL A 39 1.33 3.11 1.74
N ILE A 40 1.32 3.29 3.07
CA ILE A 40 2.34 4.06 3.78
C ILE A 40 3.73 3.49 3.51
N ILE A 41 3.89 2.16 3.59
CA ILE A 41 5.16 1.48 3.32
C ILE A 41 5.60 1.71 1.86
N VAL A 42 4.69 1.58 0.89
CA VAL A 42 5.03 1.82 -0.52
C VAL A 42 5.46 3.27 -0.77
N TYR A 43 4.80 4.25 -0.16
CA TYR A 43 5.10 5.67 -0.35
C TYR A 43 6.20 6.23 0.55
N CYS A 44 6.64 5.51 1.60
CA CYS A 44 7.68 5.99 2.48
C CYS A 44 9.01 6.16 1.71
N ASN A 45 9.85 7.08 2.17
CA ASN A 45 11.13 7.38 1.53
C ASN A 45 12.22 6.40 1.98
N ALA A 46 12.10 5.16 1.54
CA ALA A 46 13.02 4.04 1.79
C ALA A 46 13.25 3.23 0.50
N THR A 47 14.33 2.45 0.44
CA THR A 47 14.58 1.55 -0.69
C THR A 47 13.58 0.39 -0.71
N MET A 48 13.50 -0.37 -1.81
CA MET A 48 12.59 -1.51 -1.85
C MET A 48 13.01 -2.59 -0.86
N GLU A 49 14.31 -2.83 -0.73
CA GLU A 49 14.92 -3.77 0.22
C GLU A 49 14.58 -3.40 1.67
N GLU A 50 14.48 -2.11 2.00
CA GLU A 50 14.05 -1.65 3.32
C GLU A 50 12.54 -1.79 3.53
N LYS A 51 11.73 -1.75 2.47
CA LYS A 51 10.26 -1.83 2.53
C LYS A 51 9.73 -3.26 2.59
N VAL A 52 10.37 -4.21 1.91
CA VAL A 52 9.90 -5.60 1.86
C VAL A 52 9.73 -6.22 3.25
N PRO A 53 10.65 -6.06 4.21
CA PRO A 53 10.46 -6.61 5.57
C PRO A 53 9.20 -6.09 6.26
N PHE A 54 8.86 -4.81 6.09
CA PHE A 54 7.64 -4.25 6.68
C PHE A 54 6.37 -4.78 6.01
N LEU A 55 6.39 -4.95 4.67
CA LEU A 55 5.27 -5.60 3.97
C LEU A 55 5.15 -7.06 4.39
N PHE A 56 6.26 -7.76 4.53
CA PHE A 56 6.30 -9.15 4.96
C PHE A 56 5.66 -9.30 6.34
N ASP A 57 6.14 -8.56 7.35
CA ASP A 57 5.61 -8.63 8.71
C ASP A 57 4.14 -8.15 8.79
N LEU A 58 3.70 -7.26 7.89
CA LEU A 58 2.32 -6.78 7.83
C LEU A 58 1.33 -7.87 7.35
N PHE A 59 1.77 -8.78 6.49
CA PHE A 59 0.93 -9.83 5.88
C PHE A 59 1.19 -11.25 6.43
N ASP A 60 2.25 -11.47 7.20
CA ASP A 60 2.50 -12.69 8.00
C ASP A 60 1.55 -12.72 9.21
N PHE A 61 0.28 -13.03 8.96
CA PHE A 61 -0.79 -12.97 9.96
C PHE A 61 -0.68 -14.08 11.00
N ASP A 62 -0.20 -15.25 10.60
CA ASP A 62 0.03 -16.37 11.52
C ASP A 62 1.37 -16.28 12.26
N HIS A 63 2.17 -15.25 11.97
CA HIS A 63 3.51 -15.02 12.51
C HIS A 63 4.45 -16.21 12.32
N SER A 64 4.27 -16.99 11.25
CA SER A 64 5.11 -18.14 10.94
C SER A 64 6.46 -17.75 10.35
N LYS A 65 6.70 -16.45 10.10
CA LYS A 65 7.88 -15.94 9.40
C LYS A 65 8.01 -16.47 7.98
N MET A 66 6.88 -16.84 7.39
CA MET A 66 6.74 -17.34 6.04
C MET A 66 5.37 -16.88 5.51
N ILE A 67 5.30 -16.49 4.25
CA ILE A 67 4.06 -16.06 3.59
C ILE A 67 3.42 -17.25 2.89
N SER A 68 2.20 -17.58 3.29
CA SER A 68 1.34 -18.54 2.58
C SER A 68 0.77 -17.95 1.29
N GLN A 69 0.16 -18.80 0.46
CA GLN A 69 -0.47 -18.36 -0.78
C GLN A 69 -1.60 -17.34 -0.52
N ASP A 70 -2.43 -17.59 0.50
CA ASP A 70 -3.52 -16.69 0.87
C ASP A 70 -3.00 -15.33 1.36
N GLU A 71 -1.90 -15.33 2.12
CA GLU A 71 -1.24 -14.11 2.59
C GLU A 71 -0.62 -13.31 1.45
N LEU A 72 -0.04 -13.97 0.43
CA LEU A 72 0.45 -13.30 -0.77
C LEU A 72 -0.70 -12.68 -1.57
N VAL A 73 -1.82 -13.39 -1.71
CA VAL A 73 -3.03 -12.88 -2.38
C VAL A 73 -3.52 -11.62 -1.66
N LEU A 74 -3.61 -11.66 -0.33
CA LEU A 74 -3.98 -10.49 0.48
C LEU A 74 -2.98 -9.34 0.32
N LEU A 75 -1.67 -9.62 0.30
CA LEU A 75 -0.62 -8.62 0.07
C LEU A 75 -0.85 -7.88 -1.24
N MET A 76 -1.05 -8.62 -2.34
CA MET A 76 -1.23 -8.04 -3.67
C MET A 76 -2.57 -7.29 -3.80
N LEU A 77 -3.64 -7.83 -3.22
CA LEU A 77 -4.96 -7.22 -3.21
C LEU A 77 -4.96 -5.91 -2.42
N CYS A 78 -4.55 -5.94 -1.15
CA CYS A 78 -4.57 -4.77 -0.26
C CYS A 78 -3.65 -3.66 -0.77
N THR A 79 -2.44 -4.01 -1.22
CA THR A 79 -1.50 -3.02 -1.78
C THR A 79 -2.08 -2.38 -3.04
N THR A 80 -2.61 -3.18 -3.98
CA THR A 80 -3.21 -2.65 -5.21
C THR A 80 -4.44 -1.79 -4.93
N ARG A 81 -5.31 -2.24 -4.03
CA ARG A 81 -6.53 -1.54 -3.61
C ARG A 81 -6.21 -0.18 -3.02
N GLY A 82 -5.34 -0.14 -2.01
CA GLY A 82 -4.94 1.10 -1.36
C GLY A 82 -4.27 2.07 -2.35
N LEU A 83 -3.36 1.57 -3.19
CA LEU A 83 -2.70 2.41 -4.19
C LEU A 83 -3.70 3.01 -5.19
N CYS A 84 -4.65 2.22 -5.70
CA CYS A 84 -5.70 2.70 -6.62
C CYS A 84 -6.60 3.77 -5.98
N LYS A 85 -7.01 3.58 -4.71
CA LYS A 85 -7.81 4.54 -3.93
C LYS A 85 -7.10 5.89 -3.83
N VAL A 86 -5.84 5.89 -3.41
CA VAL A 86 -5.05 7.12 -3.22
C VAL A 86 -4.81 7.90 -4.51
N VAL A 87 -4.73 7.23 -5.67
CA VAL A 87 -4.51 7.90 -6.96
C VAL A 87 -5.80 8.12 -7.76
N GLY A 88 -6.97 7.74 -7.22
CA GLY A 88 -8.26 7.86 -7.91
C GLY A 88 -8.36 7.02 -9.19
N LYS A 89 -7.64 5.88 -9.29
CA LYS A 89 -7.69 4.99 -10.45
C LYS A 89 -8.64 3.82 -10.22
N PRO A 90 -9.27 3.30 -11.29
CA PRO A 90 -10.07 2.08 -11.17
C PRO A 90 -9.18 0.93 -10.71
N ARG A 91 -9.70 0.15 -9.77
CA ARG A 91 -9.07 -1.06 -9.29
C ARG A 91 -9.19 -2.17 -10.35
N PRO A 92 -8.16 -3.02 -10.54
CA PRO A 92 -8.29 -4.27 -11.26
C PRO A 92 -9.40 -5.17 -10.67
N ALA A 93 -9.93 -6.09 -11.47
CA ALA A 93 -10.84 -7.11 -10.97
C ALA A 93 -10.14 -8.02 -9.95
N THR A 94 -10.83 -8.38 -8.86
CA THR A 94 -10.30 -9.23 -7.79
C THR A 94 -9.77 -10.55 -8.35
N ASP A 95 -10.57 -11.25 -9.15
CA ASP A 95 -10.22 -12.53 -9.78
C ASP A 95 -8.93 -12.44 -10.62
N SER A 96 -8.69 -11.28 -11.27
CA SER A 96 -7.47 -11.06 -12.04
C SER A 96 -6.24 -10.91 -11.15
N LEU A 97 -6.38 -10.28 -9.98
CA LEU A 97 -5.30 -10.15 -9.00
C LEU A 97 -5.04 -11.47 -8.29
N GLU A 98 -6.07 -12.25 -7.97
CA GLU A 98 -5.92 -13.59 -7.38
C GLU A 98 -5.19 -14.54 -8.33
N ALA A 99 -5.55 -14.53 -9.61
CA ALA A 99 -4.86 -15.31 -10.63
C ALA A 99 -3.39 -14.87 -10.79
N LEU A 100 -3.12 -13.57 -10.76
CA LEU A 100 -1.76 -13.03 -10.81
C LEU A 100 -0.95 -13.41 -9.56
N ALA A 101 -1.56 -13.38 -8.38
CA ALA A 101 -0.91 -13.78 -7.14
C ALA A 101 -0.58 -15.28 -7.12
N THR A 102 -1.49 -16.11 -7.65
CA THR A 102 -1.24 -17.55 -7.80
C THR A 102 -0.07 -17.83 -8.75
N ASP A 103 -0.01 -17.14 -9.89
CA ASP A 103 1.13 -17.23 -10.82
C ASP A 103 2.43 -16.73 -10.17
N ALA A 104 2.38 -15.58 -9.47
CA ALA A 104 3.52 -15.04 -8.75
C ALA A 104 4.03 -16.00 -7.67
N PHE A 105 3.14 -16.64 -6.90
CA PHE A 105 3.50 -17.58 -5.84
C PHE A 105 4.44 -18.68 -6.37
N SER A 106 4.06 -19.30 -7.50
CA SER A 106 4.85 -20.35 -8.15
C SER A 106 6.23 -19.92 -8.65
N ARG A 107 6.46 -18.61 -8.80
CA ARG A 107 7.74 -18.03 -9.23
C ARG A 107 8.59 -17.58 -8.05
N ILE A 108 7.95 -17.21 -6.94
CA ILE A 108 8.62 -16.75 -5.73
C ILE A 108 9.08 -17.94 -4.88
N ASP A 109 8.23 -18.95 -4.71
CA ASP A 109 8.52 -20.19 -3.95
C ASP A 109 9.52 -21.06 -4.75
N ARG A 110 10.81 -20.79 -4.56
CA ARG A 110 11.89 -21.38 -5.37
C ARG A 110 12.24 -22.78 -4.89
N ASP A 111 12.17 -23.00 -3.59
CA ASP A 111 12.45 -24.30 -2.97
C ASP A 111 11.22 -25.22 -2.95
N GLN A 112 10.05 -24.71 -3.36
CA GLN A 112 8.78 -25.43 -3.45
C GLN A 112 8.33 -25.99 -2.10
N ASN A 113 8.63 -25.27 -1.01
CA ASN A 113 8.22 -25.66 0.33
C ASN A 113 6.73 -25.33 0.62
N GLY A 114 6.04 -24.65 -0.31
CA GLY A 114 4.64 -24.27 -0.20
C GLY A 114 4.41 -22.99 0.60
N LYS A 115 5.48 -22.25 0.90
CA LYS A 115 5.48 -20.95 1.57
C LYS A 115 6.63 -20.09 1.03
N ILE A 116 6.51 -18.78 1.20
CA ILE A 116 7.50 -17.80 0.73
C ILE A 116 8.26 -17.24 1.93
N SER A 117 9.57 -17.42 1.93
CA SER A 117 10.45 -16.77 2.91
C SER A 117 10.67 -15.29 2.60
N LEU A 118 11.16 -14.52 3.59
CA LEU A 118 11.49 -13.11 3.40
C LEU A 118 12.55 -12.91 2.31
N ASP A 119 13.54 -13.80 2.25
CA ASP A 119 14.61 -13.73 1.26
C ASP A 119 14.06 -13.95 -0.17
N GLU A 120 13.17 -14.93 -0.35
CA GLU A 120 12.51 -15.18 -1.64
C GLU A 120 11.64 -14.01 -2.08
N LEU A 121 10.84 -13.44 -1.16
CA LEU A 121 10.02 -12.27 -1.47
C LEU A 121 10.89 -11.06 -1.84
N THR A 122 11.96 -10.83 -1.09
CA THR A 122 12.89 -9.71 -1.31
C THR A 122 13.58 -9.84 -2.66
N GLU A 123 14.12 -11.01 -2.97
CA GLU A 123 14.78 -11.27 -4.25
C GLU A 123 13.80 -11.08 -5.41
N TRP A 124 12.59 -11.60 -5.31
CA TRP A 124 11.58 -11.46 -6.36
C TRP A 124 11.17 -10.00 -6.57
N ILE A 125 10.82 -9.26 -5.52
CA ILE A 125 10.39 -7.86 -5.64
C ILE A 125 11.49 -7.03 -6.32
N VAL A 126 12.75 -7.16 -5.88
CA VAL A 126 13.87 -6.36 -6.40
C VAL A 126 14.17 -6.64 -7.88
N HIS A 127 13.96 -7.87 -8.35
CA HIS A 127 14.31 -8.28 -9.72
C HIS A 127 13.11 -8.31 -10.69
N GLU A 128 11.88 -8.38 -10.18
CA GLU A 128 10.67 -8.45 -11.00
C GLU A 128 10.32 -7.08 -11.58
N ARG A 129 10.68 -6.89 -12.86
CA ARG A 129 10.46 -5.62 -13.58
C ARG A 129 8.99 -5.22 -13.63
N THR A 130 8.07 -6.19 -13.66
CA THR A 130 6.63 -5.89 -13.72
C THR A 130 6.14 -5.23 -12.43
N VAL A 131 6.61 -5.70 -11.26
CA VAL A 131 6.34 -5.10 -9.95
C VAL A 131 6.92 -3.69 -9.88
N MET A 132 8.18 -3.52 -10.26
CA MET A 132 8.83 -2.20 -10.26
C MET A 132 8.13 -1.20 -11.19
N THR A 133 7.76 -1.65 -12.39
CA THR A 133 7.00 -0.84 -13.35
C THR A 133 5.62 -0.49 -12.82
N TYR A 134 4.97 -1.42 -12.13
CA TYR A 134 3.67 -1.18 -11.51
C TYR A 134 3.77 -0.13 -10.40
N LEU A 135 4.68 -0.30 -9.44
CA LEU A 135 4.91 0.64 -8.34
C LEU A 135 5.35 2.02 -8.84
N ALA A 136 6.16 2.09 -9.89
CA ALA A 136 6.58 3.35 -10.51
C ALA A 136 5.41 4.19 -11.07
N LYS A 137 4.29 3.55 -11.46
CA LYS A 137 3.06 4.27 -11.87
C LYS A 137 2.43 5.06 -10.73
N PHE A 138 2.67 4.64 -9.49
CA PHE A 138 2.15 5.29 -8.28
C PHE A 138 3.18 6.25 -7.67
N ALA A 139 4.47 5.94 -7.76
CA ALA A 139 5.56 6.81 -7.29
C ALA A 139 5.52 8.22 -7.92
N ASN A 140 5.13 8.31 -9.20
CA ASN A 140 5.01 9.57 -9.93
C ASN A 140 3.66 10.28 -9.75
N THR A 141 2.70 9.69 -9.01
CA THR A 141 1.38 10.31 -8.75
C THR A 141 1.39 11.16 -7.47
N ARG A 142 2.56 11.67 -7.07
CA ARG A 142 2.64 12.85 -6.19
C ARG A 142 2.05 14.03 -6.95
N VAL A 143 0.72 14.17 -6.97
CA VAL A 143 -0.09 15.38 -7.17
C VAL A 143 -1.52 14.90 -7.45
N ILE A 144 -2.40 14.99 -6.45
CA ILE A 144 -3.75 15.52 -6.66
C ILE A 144 -4.11 16.36 -5.42
N TYR A 145 -3.60 17.59 -5.39
CA TYR A 145 -4.30 18.78 -4.88
C TYR A 145 -3.72 20.04 -5.56
N GLU A 146 -3.43 20.00 -6.86
CA GLU A 146 -2.95 21.20 -7.58
C GLU A 146 -3.83 21.66 -8.74
N ASN A 147 -4.92 20.98 -9.14
CA ASN A 147 -5.73 21.49 -10.25
C ASN A 147 -7.24 21.33 -10.05
N GLN A 148 -7.76 22.02 -9.03
CA GLN A 148 -9.08 22.66 -9.10
C GLN A 148 -8.99 24.12 -8.61
N GLU A 149 -7.99 24.88 -9.05
CA GLU A 149 -7.99 26.34 -8.93
C GLU A 149 -8.00 27.00 -10.32
N HIS A 150 -9.19 27.16 -10.88
CA HIS A 150 -9.47 28.29 -11.74
C HIS A 150 -10.81 28.92 -11.33
N ALA A 151 -10.80 29.60 -10.18
CA ALA A 151 -11.37 30.95 -10.06
C ALA A 151 -11.05 31.54 -8.67
N THR A 152 -10.23 32.59 -8.69
CA THR A 152 -10.09 33.69 -7.70
C THR A 152 -9.26 33.49 -6.42
N ALA A 153 -7.98 33.87 -6.55
CA ALA A 153 -7.22 34.82 -5.71
C ALA A 153 -6.75 34.39 -4.28
N PRO A 154 -5.68 35.01 -3.74
CA PRO A 154 -4.52 34.26 -3.27
C PRO A 154 -4.25 34.37 -1.76
N GLN A 155 -3.47 33.41 -1.24
CA GLN A 155 -2.36 33.52 -0.26
C GLN A 155 -2.41 32.46 0.85
N LEU A 156 -1.20 31.92 1.06
CA LEU A 156 -0.65 31.43 2.33
C LEU A 156 -0.99 30.00 2.79
N GLY A 157 -0.02 29.11 2.55
CA GLY A 157 0.39 28.14 3.56
C GLY A 157 0.11 26.67 3.24
N ASN A 158 1.18 25.89 3.36
CA ASN A 158 1.22 24.43 3.50
C ASN A 158 0.93 23.57 2.26
N THR A 159 2.03 23.10 1.67
CA THR A 159 2.10 21.90 0.83
C THR A 159 1.61 20.69 1.63
N ARG A 160 0.35 20.27 1.43
CA ARG A 160 -0.18 19.02 2.01
C ARG A 160 0.28 17.83 1.16
N SER A 161 1.40 17.24 1.55
CA SER A 161 1.80 15.90 1.11
C SER A 161 1.07 14.87 1.96
N ILE A 162 0.37 13.93 1.32
CA ILE A 162 -0.54 12.93 1.93
C ILE A 162 0.15 12.10 3.03
N PHE A 163 1.49 12.04 3.06
CA PHE A 163 2.22 11.46 4.19
C PHE A 163 3.55 12.19 4.43
N TYR A 164 3.52 13.40 5.00
CA TYR A 164 4.69 13.91 5.71
C TYR A 164 4.71 13.28 7.10
N CYS A 165 5.48 12.19 7.25
CA CYS A 165 5.82 11.67 8.57
C CYS A 165 6.46 12.83 9.35
N ARG A 166 5.79 13.34 10.38
CA ARG A 166 6.35 14.39 11.25
C ARG A 166 7.64 13.82 11.85
N ARG A 167 8.77 14.45 11.54
CA ARG A 167 9.99 14.29 12.33
C ARG A 167 9.77 14.79 13.74
#